data_AF-A0A2A2F8R8-F1
#
_entry.id   AF-A0A2A2F8R8-F1
#
_cell.length_a   1.000
_cell.length_b   1.000
_cell.length_c   1.000
_cell.angle_alpha   90.00
_cell.angle_beta   90.00
_cell.angle_gamma   90.00
#
_symmetry.space_group_name_H-M   'P 1'
#
loop_
_entity.id
_entity.type
_entity.pdbx_description
1 polymer ?
#
loop_
_entity_poly.entity_id
_entity_poly.type
_entity_poly.pdbx_seq_one_letter_code
_entity_poly.pdbx_strand_id
1 'polypeptide(L)'
;MMIRPLNTFCAAIVLLLVALPAMAQPLSDDRIERFLASLEDLESLGEQVENTDMFGDMGQEIQEQAMRKGEFRPMRMMVEKMRDHEMHDEFAAAVSDHGFQRPEDWADTGDRIMRAMAAMELKKHNRGDMQAEMGAMMEQMENNPNISEQQRKRMRQQMEQAMAGMKAMADAPEEDIEAVRPYRDRIRGAMND
;
A
#
# COMPACT_ATOMS: atom_id res chain seq x y z
N MET A 1 -10.12 -70.98 18.30
CA MET A 1 -10.56 -69.89 19.20
C MET A 1 -9.34 -69.04 19.51
N MET A 2 -9.15 -67.92 18.81
CA MET A 2 -8.09 -66.94 19.06
C MET A 2 -8.62 -65.53 18.77
N ILE A 3 -8.22 -64.60 19.63
CA ILE A 3 -8.75 -63.27 19.88
C ILE A 3 -8.03 -62.24 18.97
N ARG A 4 -8.75 -61.23 18.45
CA ARG A 4 -8.22 -60.07 17.69
C ARG A 4 -7.51 -59.08 18.65
N PRO A 5 -6.53 -58.28 18.16
CA PRO A 5 -6.92 -56.90 17.82
C PRO A 5 -6.29 -56.41 16.51
N LEU A 6 -7.17 -56.08 15.57
CA LEU A 6 -6.88 -55.38 14.32
C LEU A 6 -7.13 -53.89 14.58
N ASN A 7 -6.27 -53.20 15.33
CA ASN A 7 -6.59 -51.82 15.72
C ASN A 7 -5.40 -50.93 16.11
N THR A 8 -4.33 -50.82 15.32
CA THR A 8 -3.28 -49.81 15.55
C THR A 8 -2.45 -49.55 14.28
N PHE A 9 -3.07 -49.19 13.15
CA PHE A 9 -2.27 -48.79 11.98
C PHE A 9 -2.75 -47.55 11.20
N CYS A 10 -3.84 -46.88 11.63
CA CYS A 10 -4.38 -45.72 10.89
C CYS A 10 -4.23 -44.36 11.59
N ALA A 11 -3.62 -44.29 12.78
CA ALA A 11 -3.68 -43.06 13.60
C ALA A 11 -2.51 -42.06 13.43
N ALA A 12 -1.58 -42.28 12.49
CA ALA A 12 -0.35 -41.47 12.43
C ALA A 12 -0.13 -40.64 11.15
N ILE A 13 -1.07 -40.61 10.20
CA ILE A 13 -0.82 -40.00 8.86
C ILE A 13 -1.62 -38.71 8.56
N VAL A 14 -2.54 -38.26 9.41
CA VAL A 14 -3.47 -37.15 9.03
C VAL A 14 -3.19 -35.79 9.70
N LEU A 15 -2.15 -35.66 10.52
CA LEU A 15 -1.87 -34.39 11.24
C LEU A 15 -0.56 -33.72 10.83
N LEU A 16 -0.29 -33.70 9.51
CA LEU A 16 0.68 -32.82 8.88
C LEU A 16 -0.09 -31.82 8.00
N LEU A 17 -0.98 -31.04 8.63
CA LEU A 17 -1.39 -29.74 8.13
C LEU A 17 -0.14 -28.87 8.20
N VAL A 18 0.65 -28.93 7.13
CA VAL A 18 1.71 -27.97 6.85
C VAL A 18 1.04 -26.60 6.93
N ALA A 19 1.36 -25.85 7.98
CA ALA A 19 1.14 -24.42 8.00
C ALA A 19 2.02 -23.86 6.87
N LEU A 20 1.47 -23.86 5.66
CA LEU A 20 2.05 -23.11 4.56
C LEU A 20 2.16 -21.68 5.10
N PRO A 21 3.36 -21.08 5.14
CA PRO A 21 3.44 -19.67 5.43
C PRO A 21 2.51 -19.00 4.43
N ALA A 22 1.62 -18.14 4.91
CA ALA A 22 0.87 -17.23 4.06
C ALA A 22 1.88 -16.26 3.43
N MET A 23 2.63 -16.78 2.46
CA MET A 23 3.42 -15.98 1.53
C MET A 23 2.38 -15.11 0.87
N ALA A 24 2.47 -13.79 1.11
CA ALA A 24 1.66 -12.82 0.43
C ALA A 24 1.77 -13.15 -1.06
N GLN A 25 0.68 -13.61 -1.66
CA GLN A 25 0.71 -13.99 -3.05
C GLN A 25 1.10 -12.73 -3.85
N PRO A 26 2.03 -12.84 -4.80
CA PRO A 26 2.36 -11.73 -5.67
C PRO A 26 1.08 -11.19 -6.30
N LEU A 27 1.04 -9.89 -6.57
CA LEU A 27 -0.10 -9.30 -7.28
C LEU A 27 -0.31 -10.06 -8.59
N SER A 28 -1.49 -10.63 -8.78
CA SER A 28 -1.86 -11.28 -10.02
C SER A 28 -2.52 -10.28 -10.97
N ASP A 29 -2.38 -10.51 -12.27
CA ASP A 29 -3.03 -9.76 -13.33
C ASP A 29 -4.53 -9.59 -13.08
N ASP A 30 -5.23 -10.69 -12.79
CA ASP A 30 -6.66 -10.70 -12.47
C ASP A 30 -7.01 -9.82 -11.25
N ARG A 31 -6.13 -9.75 -10.24
CA ARG A 31 -6.37 -8.92 -9.06
C ARG A 31 -6.13 -7.43 -9.35
N ILE A 32 -5.14 -7.10 -10.19
CA ILE A 32 -4.90 -5.73 -10.66
C ILE A 32 -6.08 -5.25 -11.55
N GLU A 33 -6.56 -6.10 -12.45
CA GLU A 33 -7.69 -5.77 -13.34
C GLU A 33 -8.97 -5.52 -12.55
N ARG A 34 -9.30 -6.38 -11.59
CA ARG A 34 -10.47 -6.17 -10.71
C ARG A 34 -10.35 -4.91 -9.88
N PHE A 35 -9.14 -4.61 -9.39
CA PHE A 35 -8.89 -3.36 -8.69
C PHE A 35 -9.10 -2.14 -9.60
N LEU A 36 -8.56 -2.14 -10.82
CA LEU A 36 -8.76 -1.04 -11.76
C LEU A 36 -10.23 -0.86 -12.13
N ALA A 37 -10.94 -1.94 -12.43
CA ALA A 37 -12.39 -1.89 -12.71
C ALA A 37 -13.19 -1.31 -11.53
N SER A 38 -12.80 -1.64 -10.29
CA SER A 38 -13.47 -1.08 -9.11
C SER A 38 -13.28 0.41 -8.90
N LEU A 39 -12.22 1.02 -9.45
CA LEU A 39 -12.03 2.47 -9.35
C LEU A 39 -13.10 3.21 -10.17
N GLU A 40 -13.44 2.71 -11.37
CA GLU A 40 -14.45 3.29 -12.25
C GLU A 40 -15.87 3.24 -11.62
N ASP A 41 -16.21 2.11 -10.99
CA ASP A 41 -17.51 1.92 -10.33
C ASP A 41 -17.60 2.73 -9.01
N LEU A 42 -16.49 2.86 -8.28
CA LEU A 42 -16.43 3.70 -7.07
C LEU A 42 -16.48 5.20 -7.38
N GLU A 43 -15.88 5.64 -8.49
CA GLU A 43 -16.01 7.02 -8.98
C GLU A 43 -17.47 7.33 -9.30
N SER A 44 -18.13 6.44 -10.04
CA SER A 44 -19.56 6.55 -10.35
C SER A 44 -20.44 6.59 -9.09
N LEU A 45 -20.06 5.86 -8.04
CA LEU A 45 -20.74 5.91 -6.73
C LEU A 45 -20.52 7.26 -6.04
N GLY A 46 -19.30 7.79 -6.09
CA GLY A 46 -18.95 9.11 -5.55
C GLY A 46 -19.68 10.26 -6.24
N GLU A 47 -19.89 10.18 -7.55
CA GLU A 47 -20.66 11.17 -8.32
C GLU A 47 -22.17 11.13 -8.02
N GLN A 48 -22.71 9.93 -7.77
CA GLN A 48 -24.14 9.74 -7.48
C GLN A 48 -24.54 10.23 -6.09
N VAL A 49 -23.57 10.36 -5.18
CA VAL A 49 -23.77 10.83 -3.81
C VAL A 49 -23.32 12.29 -3.76
N GLU A 50 -24.29 13.22 -3.79
CA GLU A 50 -24.07 14.67 -3.87
C GLU A 50 -22.83 15.14 -3.07
N ASN A 51 -21.79 15.59 -3.80
CA ASN A 51 -20.65 16.37 -3.29
C ASN A 51 -20.10 15.94 -1.93
N THR A 52 -19.43 14.80 -1.84
CA THR A 52 -18.52 14.61 -0.71
C THR A 52 -17.10 14.90 -1.16
N ASP A 53 -16.57 16.06 -0.77
CA ASP A 53 -15.14 16.42 -0.72
C ASP A 53 -14.30 15.42 0.16
N MET A 54 -14.86 14.24 0.47
CA MET A 54 -14.36 13.17 1.33
C MET A 54 -12.99 12.67 0.89
N PHE A 55 -12.84 12.33 -0.40
CA PHE A 55 -11.62 11.74 -0.91
C PHE A 55 -10.50 12.79 -0.98
N GLY A 56 -10.84 14.06 -1.20
CA GLY A 56 -9.91 15.19 -1.18
C GLY A 56 -9.37 15.50 0.22
N ASP A 57 -10.26 15.76 1.19
CA ASP A 57 -9.88 16.09 2.57
C ASP A 57 -9.21 14.89 3.28
N MET A 58 -9.71 13.66 3.07
CA MET A 58 -9.04 12.47 3.60
C MET A 58 -7.68 12.24 2.95
N GLY A 59 -7.53 12.51 1.66
CA GLY A 59 -6.29 12.30 0.91
C GLY A 59 -5.10 13.08 1.49
N GLN A 60 -5.30 14.35 1.84
CA GLN A 60 -4.25 15.18 2.43
C GLN A 60 -3.87 14.71 3.84
N GLU A 61 -4.85 14.40 4.70
CA GLU A 61 -4.58 13.90 6.05
C GLU A 61 -3.88 12.53 6.04
N ILE A 62 -4.28 11.65 5.12
CA ILE A 62 -3.72 10.32 4.96
C ILE A 62 -2.26 10.42 4.50
N GLN A 63 -1.96 11.30 3.54
CA GLN A 63 -0.60 11.54 3.08
C GLN A 63 0.30 12.03 4.21
N GLU A 64 -0.17 12.98 5.02
CA GLU A 64 0.59 13.45 6.19
C GLU A 64 0.79 12.36 7.25
N GLN A 65 -0.22 11.54 7.52
CA GLN A 65 -0.10 10.47 8.51
C GLN A 65 0.81 9.34 8.06
N ALA A 66 0.78 8.96 6.78
CA ALA A 66 1.68 7.98 6.20
C ALA A 66 3.16 8.41 6.37
N MET A 67 3.44 9.70 6.13
CA MET A 67 4.75 10.30 6.33
C MET A 67 5.17 10.33 7.82
N ARG A 68 4.24 10.52 8.75
CA ARG A 68 4.51 10.54 10.20
C ARG A 68 4.73 9.15 10.81
N LYS A 69 3.96 8.14 10.38
CA LYS A 69 4.00 6.78 10.95
C LYS A 69 5.07 5.89 10.32
N GLY A 70 5.67 6.31 9.20
CA GLY A 70 6.66 5.50 8.48
C GLY A 70 6.06 4.29 7.75
N GLU A 71 4.73 4.23 7.64
CA GLU A 71 4.00 3.21 6.91
C GLU A 71 3.20 3.87 5.79
N PHE A 72 3.54 3.58 4.53
CA PHE A 72 2.80 4.08 3.39
C PHE A 72 1.68 3.11 3.01
N ARG A 73 0.50 3.33 3.61
CA ARG A 73 -0.72 2.53 3.41
C ARG A 73 -1.98 3.39 3.28
N PRO A 74 -2.00 4.37 2.36
CA PRO A 74 -3.06 5.36 2.29
C PRO A 74 -4.46 4.79 2.06
N MET A 75 -4.61 3.72 1.27
CA MET A 75 -5.92 3.11 1.03
C MET A 75 -6.42 2.34 2.25
N ARG A 76 -5.53 1.66 2.98
CA ARG A 76 -5.91 1.01 4.25
C ARG A 76 -6.41 2.06 5.24
N MET A 77 -5.73 3.20 5.32
CA MET A 77 -6.12 4.29 6.20
C MET A 77 -7.47 4.91 5.82
N MET A 78 -7.75 5.02 4.51
CA MET A 78 -9.05 5.45 4.01
C MET A 78 -10.15 4.48 4.43
N VAL A 79 -9.96 3.18 4.22
CA VAL A 79 -10.93 2.15 4.64
C VAL A 79 -11.15 2.16 6.15
N GLU A 80 -10.08 2.33 6.95
CA GLU A 80 -10.20 2.44 8.41
C GLU A 80 -11.03 3.65 8.84
N LYS A 81 -10.87 4.80 8.17
CA LYS A 81 -11.69 6.00 8.42
C LYS A 81 -13.13 5.83 7.96
N MET A 82 -13.36 5.11 6.86
CA MET A 82 -14.69 4.85 6.31
C MET A 82 -15.52 3.88 7.14
N ARG A 83 -14.89 3.11 8.04
CA ARG A 83 -15.58 2.03 8.78
C ARG A 83 -16.81 2.48 9.57
N ASP A 84 -16.77 3.67 10.15
CA ASP A 84 -17.87 4.23 10.92
C ASP A 84 -18.69 5.26 10.11
N HIS A 85 -18.43 5.38 8.81
CA HIS A 85 -19.11 6.30 7.90
C HIS A 85 -20.40 5.68 7.34
N GLU A 86 -21.40 6.51 7.04
CA GLU A 86 -22.71 6.04 6.54
C GLU A 86 -22.59 5.31 5.20
N MET A 87 -21.63 5.72 4.36
CA MET A 87 -21.32 5.12 3.05
C MET A 87 -20.47 3.84 3.13
N HIS A 88 -20.17 3.33 4.32
CA HIS A 88 -19.33 2.14 4.47
C HIS A 88 -19.90 0.93 3.73
N ASP A 89 -21.20 0.71 3.85
CA ASP A 89 -21.85 -0.49 3.33
C ASP A 89 -21.98 -0.46 1.81
N GLU A 90 -22.27 0.70 1.23
CA GLU A 90 -22.25 0.90 -0.23
C GLU A 90 -20.85 0.76 -0.80
N PHE A 91 -19.84 1.32 -0.13
CA PHE A 91 -18.43 1.14 -0.51
C PHE A 91 -18.05 -0.35 -0.45
N ALA A 92 -18.42 -1.05 0.63
CA ALA A 92 -18.14 -2.47 0.82
C ALA A 92 -18.85 -3.34 -0.23
N ALA A 93 -20.07 -2.99 -0.62
CA ALA A 93 -20.80 -3.66 -1.70
C ALA A 93 -20.09 -3.46 -3.05
N ALA A 94 -19.73 -2.22 -3.38
CA ALA A 94 -19.03 -1.91 -4.63
C ALA A 94 -17.72 -2.69 -4.76
N VAL A 95 -16.86 -2.70 -3.74
CA VAL A 95 -15.61 -3.50 -3.79
C VAL A 95 -15.88 -5.01 -3.86
N SER A 96 -16.97 -5.48 -3.23
CA SER A 96 -17.37 -6.89 -3.27
C SER A 96 -17.82 -7.35 -4.65
N ASP A 97 -18.47 -6.47 -5.42
CA ASP A 97 -18.88 -6.77 -6.80
C ASP A 97 -17.68 -7.04 -7.73
N HIS A 98 -16.51 -6.51 -7.39
CA HIS A 98 -15.24 -6.83 -8.05
C HIS A 98 -14.48 -8.00 -7.41
N GLY A 99 -15.11 -8.76 -6.52
CA GLY A 99 -14.57 -10.00 -5.96
C GLY A 99 -13.58 -9.81 -4.80
N PHE A 100 -13.55 -8.64 -4.17
CA PHE A 100 -12.86 -8.44 -2.89
C PHE A 100 -13.77 -8.84 -1.73
N GLN A 101 -13.33 -9.78 -0.89
CA GLN A 101 -14.15 -10.25 0.23
C GLN A 101 -14.36 -9.18 1.30
N ARG A 102 -13.43 -8.24 1.41
CA ARG A 102 -13.45 -7.16 2.38
C ARG A 102 -12.84 -5.88 1.80
N PRO A 103 -13.33 -4.69 2.20
CA PRO A 103 -12.70 -3.39 1.95
C PRO A 103 -11.18 -3.38 2.18
N GLU A 104 -10.72 -4.05 3.23
CA GLU A 104 -9.31 -4.13 3.57
C GLU A 104 -8.47 -4.86 2.51
N ASP A 105 -9.04 -5.89 1.88
CA ASP A 105 -8.31 -6.68 0.89
C ASP A 105 -8.15 -5.90 -0.44
N TRP A 106 -9.14 -5.04 -0.74
CA TRP A 106 -9.10 -4.07 -1.83
C TRP A 106 -8.04 -2.99 -1.54
N ALA A 107 -8.08 -2.41 -0.34
CA ALA A 107 -7.13 -1.38 0.09
C ALA A 107 -5.68 -1.87 0.08
N ASP A 108 -5.43 -3.10 0.55
CA ASP A 108 -4.11 -3.72 0.52
C ASP A 108 -3.59 -3.91 -0.91
N THR A 109 -4.50 -4.17 -1.86
CA THR A 109 -4.17 -4.29 -3.28
C THR A 109 -3.75 -2.93 -3.84
N GLY A 110 -4.55 -1.89 -3.60
CA GLY A 110 -4.22 -0.51 -4.01
C GLY A 110 -2.90 -0.01 -3.41
N ASP A 111 -2.67 -0.24 -2.12
CA ASP A 111 -1.44 0.14 -1.45
C ASP A 111 -0.20 -0.54 -2.05
N ARG A 112 -0.30 -1.83 -2.42
CA ARG A 112 0.80 -2.55 -3.11
C ARG A 112 1.04 -1.99 -4.50
N ILE A 113 -0.01 -1.70 -5.25
CA ILE A 113 0.08 -1.10 -6.60
C ILE A 113 0.77 0.28 -6.52
N MET A 114 0.38 1.14 -5.59
CA MET A 114 1.01 2.46 -5.42
C MET A 114 2.48 2.36 -5.05
N ARG A 115 2.85 1.46 -4.13
CA ARG A 115 4.26 1.25 -3.78
C ARG A 115 5.08 0.73 -4.96
N ALA A 116 4.53 -0.19 -5.75
CA ALA A 116 5.19 -0.70 -6.95
C ALA A 116 5.39 0.41 -8.00
N MET A 117 4.39 1.27 -8.21
CA MET A 117 4.50 2.45 -9.07
C MET A 117 5.57 3.43 -8.59
N ALA A 118 5.58 3.75 -7.29
CA ALA A 118 6.58 4.63 -6.68
C ALA A 118 8.00 4.05 -6.79
N ALA A 119 8.16 2.73 -6.57
CA ALA A 119 9.43 2.05 -6.72
C ALA A 119 9.96 2.09 -8.17
N MET A 120 9.07 1.96 -9.17
CA MET A 120 9.44 2.12 -10.58
C MET A 120 9.90 3.55 -10.91
N GLU A 121 9.20 4.57 -10.41
CA GLU A 121 9.58 5.96 -10.65
C GLU A 121 10.92 6.28 -9.96
N LEU A 122 11.12 5.76 -8.75
CA LEU A 122 12.39 5.90 -8.02
C LEU A 122 13.55 5.15 -8.69
N LYS A 123 13.30 4.02 -9.36
CA LYS A 123 14.32 3.34 -10.16
C LYS A 123 14.68 4.13 -11.41
N LYS A 124 13.71 4.82 -12.02
CA LYS A 124 13.90 5.67 -13.20
C LYS A 124 14.71 6.93 -12.87
N HIS A 125 14.45 7.55 -11.72
CA HIS A 125 15.33 8.56 -11.14
C HIS A 125 16.54 7.87 -10.50
N ASN A 126 17.58 7.59 -11.28
CA ASN A 126 18.80 6.90 -10.87
C ASN A 126 19.11 7.05 -9.35
N ARG A 127 18.87 6.00 -8.56
CA ARG A 127 18.90 6.06 -7.07
C ARG A 127 20.21 6.64 -6.53
N GLY A 128 21.31 6.51 -7.27
CA GLY A 128 22.60 7.10 -6.92
C GLY A 128 22.60 8.62 -6.94
N ASP A 129 21.91 9.24 -7.89
CA ASP A 129 21.87 10.69 -8.06
C ASP A 129 21.05 11.34 -6.94
N MET A 130 19.90 10.75 -6.62
CA MET A 130 19.05 11.24 -5.53
C MET A 130 19.72 11.10 -4.15
N GLN A 131 20.42 9.99 -3.89
CA GLN A 131 21.16 9.80 -2.64
C GLN A 131 22.33 10.79 -2.50
N ALA A 132 23.03 11.07 -3.60
CA ALA A 132 24.12 12.04 -3.63
C ALA A 132 23.61 13.48 -3.42
N GLU A 133 22.52 13.86 -4.09
CA GLU A 133 21.88 15.17 -3.92
C GLU A 133 21.43 15.40 -2.48
N MET A 134 20.80 14.39 -1.87
CA MET A 134 20.38 14.47 -0.46
C MET A 134 21.57 14.61 0.49
N GLY A 135 22.65 13.88 0.23
CA GLY A 135 23.90 13.99 1.00
C GLY A 135 24.50 15.40 0.93
N ALA A 136 24.54 15.98 -0.28
CA ALA A 136 25.02 17.34 -0.48
C ALA A 136 24.14 18.38 0.23
N MET A 137 22.82 18.19 0.23
CA MET A 137 21.89 19.09 0.93
C MET A 137 22.08 19.02 2.46
N MET A 138 22.30 17.82 3.00
CA MET A 138 22.64 17.65 4.42
C MET A 138 23.96 18.33 4.77
N GLU A 139 25.01 18.16 3.96
CA GLU A 139 26.31 18.79 4.20
C GLU A 139 26.24 20.32 4.13
N GLN A 140 25.52 20.87 3.14
CA GLN A 140 25.29 22.31 3.04
C GLN A 140 24.53 22.85 4.25
N MET A 141 23.51 22.13 4.71
CA MET A 141 22.79 22.49 5.93
C MET A 141 23.76 22.49 7.11
N GLU A 142 24.52 21.41 7.35
CA GLU A 142 25.46 21.27 8.46
C GLU A 142 26.57 22.33 8.48
N ASN A 143 26.97 22.85 7.32
CA ASN A 143 28.01 23.89 7.22
C ASN A 143 27.46 25.32 7.17
N ASN A 144 26.14 25.53 7.08
CA ASN A 144 25.56 26.86 6.96
C ASN A 144 25.65 27.63 8.30
N PRO A 145 26.39 28.76 8.38
CA PRO A 145 26.51 29.55 9.61
C PRO A 145 25.26 30.41 9.90
N ASN A 146 24.36 30.58 8.93
CA ASN A 146 23.18 31.43 9.05
C ASN A 146 21.97 30.73 9.70
N ILE A 147 22.10 29.44 10.04
CA ILE A 147 21.04 28.69 10.74
C ILE A 147 21.48 28.39 12.18
N SER A 148 20.57 28.66 13.12
CA SER A 148 20.76 28.28 14.53
C SER A 148 20.85 26.76 14.68
N GLU A 149 21.50 26.29 15.75
CA GLU A 149 21.54 24.84 16.06
C GLU A 149 20.14 24.23 16.20
N GLN A 150 19.21 24.96 16.82
CA GLN A 150 17.84 24.48 16.99
C GLN A 150 17.13 24.34 15.64
N GLN A 151 17.34 25.29 14.72
CA GLN A 151 16.79 25.23 13.37
C GLN A 151 17.42 24.09 12.55
N ARG A 152 18.75 23.92 12.64
CA ARG A 152 19.49 22.82 12.03
C ARG A 152 18.94 21.46 12.47
N LYS A 153 18.72 21.28 13.78
CA LYS A 153 18.14 20.05 14.34
C LYS A 153 16.74 19.79 13.79
N ARG A 154 15.87 20.81 13.71
CA ARG A 154 14.53 20.66 13.12
C ARG A 154 14.57 20.29 11.65
N MET A 155 15.42 20.95 10.86
CA MET A 155 15.58 20.67 9.43
C MET A 155 16.10 19.24 9.20
N ARG A 156 17.07 18.79 10.00
CA ARG A 156 17.58 17.42 9.97
C ARG A 156 16.48 16.40 10.22
N GLN A 157 15.69 16.60 11.27
CA GLN A 157 14.58 15.70 11.61
C GLN A 157 13.53 15.64 10.49
N GLN A 158 13.18 16.78 9.89
CA GLN A 158 12.24 16.81 8.76
C GLN A 158 12.79 16.05 7.54
N MET A 159 14.08 16.20 7.25
CA MET A 159 14.72 15.51 6.12
C MET A 159 14.80 13.99 6.35
N GLU A 160 15.16 13.56 7.57
CA GLU A 160 15.15 12.15 7.96
C GLU A 160 13.74 11.53 7.86
N GLN A 161 12.71 12.26 8.28
CA GLN A 161 11.31 11.85 8.14
C GLN A 161 10.89 11.75 6.67
N ALA A 162 11.25 12.74 5.84
CA ALA A 162 10.96 12.71 4.41
C ALA A 162 11.64 11.52 3.71
N MET A 163 12.89 11.23 4.06
CA MET A 163 13.64 10.07 3.57
C MET A 163 13.01 8.75 3.98
N ALA A 164 12.61 8.62 5.25
CA ALA A 164 11.92 7.43 5.75
C ALA A 164 10.58 7.24 5.03
N GLY A 165 9.81 8.31 4.84
CA GLY A 165 8.55 8.29 4.09
C GLY A 165 8.73 7.88 2.64
N MET A 166 9.71 8.45 1.93
CA MET A 166 10.03 8.09 0.55
C MET A 166 10.46 6.62 0.44
N LYS A 167 11.29 6.14 1.37
CA LYS A 167 11.68 4.72 1.42
C LYS A 167 10.47 3.83 1.62
N ALA A 168 9.59 4.15 2.58
CA ALA A 168 8.38 3.37 2.84
C ALA A 168 7.42 3.38 1.64
N MET A 169 7.31 4.51 0.93
CA MET A 169 6.50 4.64 -0.28
C MET A 169 7.03 3.77 -1.42
N ALA A 170 8.35 3.63 -1.55
CA ALA A 170 8.98 2.86 -2.63
C ALA A 170 9.40 1.44 -2.20
N ASP A 171 9.01 0.98 -0.99
CA ASP A 171 9.31 -0.35 -0.49
C ASP A 171 8.29 -1.36 -1.02
N ALA A 172 8.54 -1.86 -2.22
CA ALA A 172 7.70 -2.83 -2.91
C ALA A 172 8.47 -4.13 -3.21
N PRO A 173 7.84 -5.31 -3.03
CA PRO A 173 8.39 -6.58 -3.53
C PRO A 173 8.66 -6.49 -5.04
N GLU A 174 9.73 -7.12 -5.52
CA GLU A 174 10.07 -7.08 -6.95
C GLU A 174 8.99 -7.75 -7.79
N GLU A 175 8.35 -8.80 -7.27
CA GLU A 175 7.25 -9.50 -7.93
C GLU A 175 6.05 -8.57 -8.20
N ASP A 176 5.75 -7.66 -7.26
CA ASP A 176 4.68 -6.68 -7.42
C ASP A 176 5.07 -5.61 -8.46
N ILE A 177 6.35 -5.20 -8.48
CA ILE A 177 6.87 -4.27 -9.50
C ILE A 177 6.75 -4.88 -10.90
N GLU A 178 7.10 -6.15 -11.07
CA GLU A 178 6.97 -6.87 -12.34
C GLU A 178 5.51 -7.02 -12.77
N ALA A 179 4.62 -7.42 -11.85
CA ALA A 179 3.20 -7.58 -12.12
C ALA A 179 2.50 -6.27 -12.51
N VAL A 180 2.87 -5.15 -11.88
CA VAL A 180 2.26 -3.84 -12.12
C VAL A 180 2.78 -3.17 -13.40
N ARG A 181 3.99 -3.49 -13.85
CA ARG A 181 4.65 -2.83 -14.99
C ARG A 181 3.81 -2.77 -16.28
N PRO A 182 3.12 -3.83 -16.72
CA PRO A 182 2.28 -3.79 -17.93
C PRO A 182 1.08 -2.84 -17.80
N TYR A 183 0.63 -2.56 -16.58
CA TYR A 183 -0.55 -1.75 -16.26
C TYR A 183 -0.24 -0.29 -15.98
N ARG A 184 1.04 0.11 -15.95
CA ARG A 184 1.52 1.43 -15.50
C ARG A 184 0.70 2.59 -16.04
N ASP A 185 0.44 2.62 -17.34
CA ASP A 185 -0.20 3.77 -17.98
C ASP A 185 -1.72 3.81 -17.70
N ARG A 186 -2.37 2.64 -17.54
CA ARG A 186 -3.77 2.54 -17.08
C ARG A 186 -3.93 2.97 -15.63
N ILE A 187 -3.04 2.50 -14.76
CA ILE A 187 -3.00 2.90 -13.34
C ILE A 187 -2.78 4.40 -13.22
N ARG A 188 -1.88 4.98 -14.03
CA ARG A 188 -1.66 6.43 -14.04
C ARG A 188 -2.93 7.18 -14.44
N GLY A 189 -3.67 6.73 -15.46
CA GLY A 189 -4.95 7.34 -15.84
C GLY A 189 -5.93 7.31 -14.67
N ALA A 190 -6.23 6.11 -14.17
CA ALA A 190 -7.22 5.89 -13.11
C ALA A 190 -6.89 6.50 -11.73
N MET A 191 -5.69 7.05 -11.54
CA MET A 191 -5.28 7.69 -10.27
C MET A 191 -5.01 9.19 -10.38
N ASN A 192 -5.01 9.75 -11.60
CA ASN A 192 -4.78 11.20 -11.82
C ASN A 192 -6.00 11.92 -12.44
N ASP A 193 -7.03 11.17 -12.81
CA ASP A 193 -8.39 11.69 -13.00
C ASP A 193 -9.06 11.82 -11.62
#